data_AF-T1AK40-F1
#
_entry.id   AF-T1AK40-F1
#
_cell.length_a   1.000
_cell.length_b   1.000
_cell.length_c   1.000
_cell.angle_alpha   90.00
_cell.angle_beta   90.00
_cell.angle_gamma   90.00
#
_symmetry.space_group_name_H-M   'P 1'
#
loop_
_entity.id
_entity.type
_entity.pdbx_description
1 polymer ?
#
loop_
_entity_poly.entity_id
_entity_poly.type
_entity_poly.pdbx_seq_one_letter_code
_entity_poly.pdbx_strand_id
1 'polypeptide(L)'
;MAHVVIMGAGLGAVPCADPMRKGLGAAHRRRLLGSSAFCEFTPSNRWIAVGWREKYFPRTLRSGSTAPVHERYVCKALGAHTLKDLRS
;
A
#
# COMPACT_ATOMS: atom_id res chain seq x y z
N MET A 1 -15.31 -2.43 20.94
CA MET A 1 -14.13 -1.88 20.23
C MET A 1 -13.51 -3.00 19.41
N ALA A 2 -13.57 -2.94 18.08
CA ALA A 2 -13.02 -4.00 17.22
C ALA A 2 -11.72 -3.55 16.56
N HIS A 3 -10.77 -4.47 16.41
CA HIS A 3 -9.55 -4.26 15.61
C HIS A 3 -9.70 -4.99 14.28
N VAL A 4 -9.88 -4.24 13.21
CA VAL A 4 -10.11 -4.79 11.87
C VAL A 4 -8.84 -4.64 11.04
N VAL A 5 -8.39 -5.77 10.48
CA VAL A 5 -7.19 -5.83 9.66
C VAL A 5 -7.57 -6.10 8.21
N ILE A 6 -7.13 -5.23 7.31
CA ILE A 6 -7.25 -5.42 5.87
C ILE A 6 -5.92 -5.98 5.38
N MET A 7 -5.94 -7.19 4.81
CA MET A 7 -4.75 -7.87 4.31
C MET A 7 -4.55 -7.55 2.83
N GLY A 8 -3.36 -7.06 2.47
CA GLY A 8 -2.99 -6.62 1.14
C GLY A 8 -2.94 -5.09 1.00
N ALA A 9 -1.99 -4.59 0.19
CA ALA A 9 -1.83 -3.17 -0.12
C ALA A 9 -1.95 -2.90 -1.63
N GLY A 10 -2.86 -3.62 -2.29
CA GLY A 10 -3.15 -3.47 -3.71
C GLY A 10 -4.43 -2.71 -4.00
N LEU A 11 -4.85 -2.73 -5.27
CA LEU A 11 -5.99 -1.97 -5.80
C LEU A 11 -7.33 -2.27 -5.11
N GLY A 12 -7.52 -3.45 -4.52
CA GLY A 12 -8.74 -3.73 -3.76
C GLY A 12 -8.69 -3.15 -2.35
N ALA A 13 -7.57 -3.31 -1.66
CA ALA A 13 -7.47 -3.01 -0.24
C ALA A 13 -7.28 -1.52 0.05
N VAL A 14 -6.45 -0.83 -0.73
CA VAL A 14 -6.13 0.60 -0.52
C VAL A 14 -7.37 1.51 -0.65
N PRO A 15 -8.18 1.43 -1.72
CA PRO A 15 -9.37 2.28 -1.82
C PRO A 15 -10.47 1.87 -0.83
N CYS A 16 -10.53 0.62 -0.38
CA CYS A 16 -11.48 0.21 0.65
C CYS A 16 -11.15 0.77 2.04
N ALA A 17 -9.93 1.25 2.28
CA ALA A 17 -9.53 1.74 3.59
C ALA A 17 -10.33 2.97 4.05
N ASP A 18 -10.54 3.97 3.19
CA ASP A 18 -11.26 5.21 3.56
C ASP A 18 -12.77 5.00 3.77
N PRO A 19 -13.50 4.29 2.89
CA PRO A 19 -14.90 3.93 3.13
C PRO A 19 -15.08 3.13 4.41
N MET A 20 -14.16 2.20 4.71
CA MET A 20 -14.17 1.48 6.00
C MET A 20 -14.01 2.42 7.18
N ARG A 21 -13.20 3.48 7.08
CA ARG A 21 -13.11 4.48 8.16
C ARG A 21 -14.48 5.09 8.47
N LYS A 22 -15.20 5.48 7.42
CA LYS A 22 -16.48 6.17 7.54
C LYS A 22 -17.57 5.24 8.08
N GLY A 23 -17.62 4.00 7.60
CA GLY A 23 -18.63 3.02 8.02
C GLY A 23 -18.40 2.43 9.42
N LEU A 24 -17.14 2.22 9.82
CA LEU A 24 -16.83 1.56 11.09
C LEU A 24 -16.86 2.52 12.29
N GLY A 25 -16.80 3.84 12.06
CA GLY A 25 -16.76 4.85 13.13
C GLY A 25 -15.40 4.95 13.84
N ALA A 26 -15.16 6.09 14.50
CA ALA A 26 -13.86 6.42 15.12
C ALA A 26 -13.46 5.52 16.30
N ALA A 27 -14.41 4.82 16.91
CA ALA A 27 -14.15 3.90 18.02
C ALA A 27 -13.41 2.63 17.59
N HIS A 28 -13.41 2.30 16.30
CA HIS A 28 -12.84 1.05 15.81
C HIS A 28 -11.46 1.26 15.21
N ARG A 29 -10.50 0.41 15.61
CA ARG A 29 -9.14 0.47 15.10
C ARG A 29 -9.10 -0.30 13.78
N ARG A 30 -8.62 0.34 12.72
CA ARG A 30 -8.36 -0.29 11.42
C ARG A 30 -6.88 -0.26 11.09
N ARG A 31 -6.34 -1.32 10.49
CA ARG A 31 -4.98 -1.36 9.95
C ARG A 31 -4.96 -2.09 8.63
N LEU A 32 -4.28 -1.51 7.64
CA LEU A 32 -4.06 -2.17 6.36
C LEU A 32 -2.62 -2.71 6.35
N LEU A 33 -2.47 -4.01 6.15
CA LEU A 33 -1.20 -4.72 6.23
C LEU A 33 -0.85 -5.33 4.89
N GLY A 34 0.27 -4.89 4.33
CA GLY A 34 0.79 -5.39 3.06
C GLY A 34 2.23 -5.88 3.18
N SER A 35 2.64 -6.71 2.22
CA SER A 35 4.06 -7.05 2.01
C SER A 35 4.86 -5.84 1.50
N SER A 36 4.18 -4.90 0.84
CA SER A 36 4.73 -3.64 0.35
C SER A 36 3.95 -2.43 0.88
N ALA A 37 4.62 -1.27 0.94
CA ALA A 37 4.03 0.00 1.35
C ALA A 37 3.50 0.83 0.17
N PHE A 38 3.18 0.18 -0.95
CA PHE A 38 2.70 0.82 -2.17
C PHE A 38 1.82 -0.11 -2.99
N CYS A 39 0.91 0.49 -3.75
CA CYS A 39 -0.03 -0.19 -4.61
C CYS A 39 0.40 -0.04 -6.08
N GLU A 40 0.67 -1.15 -6.75
CA GLU A 40 0.89 -1.16 -8.20
C GLU A 40 -0.42 -1.32 -8.97
N PHE A 41 -0.50 -0.66 -10.13
CA PHE A 41 -1.55 -0.94 -11.10
C PHE A 41 -1.12 -2.09 -12.02
N THR A 42 -1.29 -3.33 -11.54
CA THR A 42 -0.86 -4.57 -12.21
C THR A 42 -1.21 -4.69 -13.70
N PRO A 43 -2.38 -4.22 -14.18
CA PRO A 43 -2.70 -4.26 -15.61
C PRO A 43 -1.70 -3.48 -16.49
N SER A 44 -1.06 -2.43 -15.94
CA SER A 44 -0.07 -1.65 -16.68
C SER A 44 1.28 -2.35 -16.87
N ASN A 45 1.51 -3.49 -16.21
CA ASN A 45 2.81 -4.16 -16.26
C ASN A 45 3.14 -4.71 -17.66
N ARG A 46 2.12 -4.97 -18.50
CA ARG A 46 2.35 -5.36 -19.91
C ARG A 46 3.07 -4.26 -20.71
N TRP A 47 2.79 -3.00 -20.43
CA TRP A 47 3.41 -1.86 -21.11
C TRP A 47 4.90 -1.70 -20.78
N ILE A 48 5.33 -2.25 -19.64
CA ILE A 48 6.75 -2.29 -19.26
C ILE A 48 7.53 -3.23 -20.18
N ALA A 49 6.94 -4.37 -20.55
CA ALA A 49 7.58 -5.36 -21.41
C ALA A 49 7.80 -4.84 -22.85
N VAL A 50 6.92 -3.95 -23.32
CA VAL A 50 7.03 -3.32 -24.66
C VAL A 50 7.72 -1.96 -24.64
N GLY A 51 8.28 -1.54 -23.49
CA GLY A 51 9.02 -0.29 -23.35
C GLY A 51 8.17 0.99 -23.38
N TRP A 52 6.84 0.88 -23.32
CA TRP A 52 5.92 2.03 -23.34
C TRP A 52 5.69 2.62 -21.95
N ARG A 53 6.06 1.88 -20.90
CA ARG A 53 6.06 2.35 -19.53
C ARG A 53 7.41 2.06 -18.91
N GLU A 54 8.03 3.07 -18.31
CA GLU A 54 9.20 2.83 -17.50
C GLU A 54 8.83 1.99 -16.29
N LYS A 55 9.65 0.98 -16.03
CA LYS A 55 9.57 0.27 -14.75
C LYS A 55 9.92 1.29 -13.68
N TYR A 56 8.99 1.58 -12.78
CA TYR A 56 9.28 2.32 -11.56
C TYR A 56 10.13 1.42 -10.66
N PHE A 57 11.40 1.28 -11.01
CA PHE A 57 12.43 0.59 -10.24
C PHE A 57 13.31 1.66 -9.62
N PRO A 58 12.98 2.17 -8.42
CA PRO A 58 14.00 2.86 -7.66
C PRO A 58 15.18 1.90 -7.43
N ARG A 59 16.43 2.41 -7.42
CA ARG A 59 17.69 1.68 -7.11
C ARG A 59 17.69 0.88 -5.78
N THR A 60 16.57 0.88 -5.07
CA THR A 60 16.34 0.36 -3.72
C THR A 60 16.04 -1.14 -3.65
N LEU A 61 16.30 -1.90 -4.72
CA LEU A 61 16.40 -3.37 -4.64
C LEU A 61 17.42 -3.84 -3.57
N ARG A 62 18.41 -3.01 -3.22
CA ARG A 62 19.34 -3.28 -2.10
C ARG A 62 18.81 -2.94 -0.71
N SER A 63 17.81 -2.06 -0.56
CA SER A 63 17.35 -1.56 0.74
C SER A 63 16.00 -2.11 1.19
N GLY A 64 15.42 -3.07 0.45
CA GLY A 64 14.14 -3.70 0.80
C GLY A 64 12.96 -2.73 0.73
N SER A 65 13.07 -1.70 -0.12
CA SER A 65 12.13 -0.59 -0.20
C SER A 65 11.65 -0.37 -1.64
N THR A 66 10.47 -0.86 -1.99
CA THR A 66 10.01 -1.00 -3.39
C THR A 66 9.26 0.21 -3.99
N ALA A 67 9.22 1.39 -3.35
CA ALA A 67 8.38 2.49 -3.84
C ALA A 67 8.98 3.90 -3.68
N PRO A 68 8.63 4.85 -4.58
CA PRO A 68 8.87 6.28 -4.43
C PRO A 68 8.38 6.83 -3.08
N VAL A 69 9.07 7.84 -2.56
CA VAL A 69 8.76 8.46 -1.25
C VAL A 69 7.33 8.99 -1.18
N HIS A 70 6.83 9.60 -2.25
CA HIS A 70 5.50 10.20 -2.30
C HIS A 70 4.38 9.14 -2.24
N GLU A 71 4.49 8.04 -3.01
CA GLU A 71 3.51 6.96 -2.98
C GLU A 71 3.45 6.28 -1.61
N ARG A 72 4.61 6.09 -0.96
CA ARG A 72 4.68 5.58 0.42
C ARG A 72 4.00 6.51 1.40
N TYR A 73 4.22 7.82 1.27
CA TYR A 73 3.61 8.81 2.13
C TYR A 73 2.08 8.77 2.01
N VAL A 74 1.57 8.74 0.78
CA VAL A 74 0.12 8.62 0.52
C VAL A 74 -0.44 7.32 1.08
N CYS A 75 0.20 6.18 0.82
CA CYS A 75 -0.26 4.89 1.32
C CYS A 75 -0.23 4.84 2.86
N LYS A 76 0.81 5.37 3.51
CA LYS A 76 0.88 5.48 4.97
C LYS A 76 -0.21 6.40 5.54
N ALA A 77 -0.50 7.53 4.88
CA ALA A 77 -1.59 8.42 5.28
C ALA A 77 -2.97 7.74 5.21
N LEU A 78 -3.15 6.80 4.27
CA LEU A 78 -4.36 5.97 4.15
C LEU A 78 -4.43 4.82 5.19
N GLY A 79 -3.34 4.57 5.92
CA GLY A 79 -3.23 3.54 6.96
C GLY A 79 -2.62 2.22 6.48
N ALA A 80 -1.91 2.23 5.35
CA ALA A 80 -1.13 1.11 4.85
C ALA A 80 0.21 1.01 5.58
N HIS A 81 0.44 -0.10 6.28
CA HIS A 81 1.67 -0.39 6.98
C HIS A 81 2.24 -1.73 6.52
N THR A 82 3.57 -1.82 6.47
CA THR A 82 4.24 -3.11 6.35
C THR A 82 4.53 -3.70 7.72
N LEU A 83 4.77 -5.01 7.79
CA LEU A 83 5.16 -5.68 9.04
C LEU A 83 6.42 -5.06 9.67
N LYS A 84 7.33 -4.52 8.86
CA LYS A 84 8.52 -3.82 9.34
C LYS A 84 8.16 -2.53 10.10
N ASP A 85 7.15 -1.79 9.64
CA ASP A 85 6.68 -0.57 10.30
C ASP A 85 5.97 -0.84 11.65
N LEU A 86 5.58 -2.10 11.90
CA LEU A 86 4.89 -2.50 13.14
C LEU A 86 5.80 -3.10 14.21
N ARG A 87 7.04 -3.44 13.84
CA ARG A 87 8.02 -4.07 14.73
C ARG A 87 8.93 -3.06 15.42
N SER A 88 8.91 -1.80 14.96
CA SER A 88 9.65 -0.65 15.47
C SER A 88 8.93 0.05 16.61
#